data_AF-A0ABD6F8C9-F1
#
_entry.id   AF-A0ABD6F8C9-F1
#
_cell.length_a   1.000
_cell.length_b   1.000
_cell.length_c   1.000
_cell.angle_alpha   90.00
_cell.angle_beta   90.00
_cell.angle_gamma   90.00
#
_symmetry.space_group_name_H-M   'P 1'
#
loop_
_entity.id
_entity.type
_entity.pdbx_description
1 polymer ?
#
loop_
_entity_poly.entity_id
_entity_poly.type
_entity_poly.pdbx_seq_one_letter_code
_entity_poly.pdbx_strand_id
1 'polypeptide(L)'
;MTTGTVALPTAVSIPPADPRLVNGVDAVLEVARELKIDSPEMYEVAAGELREIVARKKRLEDARTSMKKPVLDAGRNIDAFFKPLIDTLAQAELIYKRGMLAYEEAERRRREEEERRAREAAEAERRRIEEEALRRAQEIEAQKKAEAEAIAQELREAGDDEGAKIIVEQAEAEAAAEADHVLQSAAAEAQTVAPVVPFAPPPRAAGISGRENWKAEITDAEALIKAAAEGHALAKAIVVRAIQEAGNKVASQQAKSLKGELNTVPGIRAWDDRTIAVRGAK
;
A
#
# COMPACT_ATOMS: atom_id res chain seq x y z
N MET A 1 25.69 17.89 22.34
CA MET A 1 26.14 17.42 21.01
C MET A 1 27.45 18.12 20.71
N THR A 2 28.54 17.38 20.67
CA THR A 2 29.88 17.91 20.38
C THR A 2 29.90 18.30 18.90
N THR A 3 29.90 19.60 18.63
CA THR A 3 30.09 20.15 17.28
C THR A 3 31.51 19.86 16.82
N GLY A 4 31.74 18.66 16.28
CA GLY A 4 32.99 18.30 15.64
C GLY A 4 33.15 19.14 14.38
N THR A 5 34.15 20.03 14.36
CA THR A 5 34.53 20.77 13.16
C THR A 5 34.97 19.77 12.09
N VAL A 6 34.16 19.60 11.05
CA VAL A 6 34.56 18.87 9.84
C VAL A 6 35.44 19.79 9.02
N ALA A 7 36.76 19.63 9.13
CA ALA A 7 37.71 20.34 8.29
C ALA A 7 37.62 19.79 6.86
N LEU A 8 36.92 20.51 5.98
CA LEU A 8 36.91 20.21 4.56
C LEU A 8 38.18 20.78 3.89
N PRO A 9 38.82 20.04 2.97
CA PRO A 9 39.93 20.58 2.21
C PRO A 9 39.44 21.77 1.36
N THR A 10 40.00 22.95 1.62
CA THR A 10 39.60 24.22 0.97
C THR A 10 40.03 24.30 -0.50
N ALA A 11 40.95 23.42 -0.91
CA ALA A 11 41.34 23.24 -2.30
C ALA A 11 41.71 21.78 -2.56
N VAL A 12 41.16 21.20 -3.63
CA VAL A 12 41.66 19.95 -4.21
C VAL A 12 42.59 20.33 -5.35
N SER A 13 43.89 20.16 -5.14
CA SER A 13 44.87 20.35 -6.21
C SER A 13 44.97 19.06 -7.02
N ILE A 14 44.61 19.14 -8.30
CA ILE A 14 44.88 18.08 -9.28
C ILE A 14 46.27 18.38 -9.84
N PRO A 15 47.32 17.61 -9.49
CA PRO A 15 48.62 17.81 -10.10
C PRO A 15 48.51 17.61 -11.61
N PRO A 16 49.25 18.40 -12.44
CA PRO A 16 49.27 18.15 -13.88
C PRO A 16 49.70 16.71 -14.13
N ALA A 17 49.07 16.07 -15.13
CA ALA A 17 49.41 14.70 -15.48
C ALA A 17 50.91 14.61 -15.80
N ASP A 18 51.60 13.61 -15.23
CA ASP A 18 53.01 13.38 -15.54
C ASP A 18 53.15 13.25 -17.07
N PRO A 19 53.87 14.17 -17.74
CA PRO A 19 54.02 14.15 -19.19
C PRO A 19 54.56 12.80 -19.70
N ARG A 20 55.31 12.05 -18.89
CA ARG A 20 55.82 10.71 -19.22
C ARG A 20 54.73 9.65 -19.32
N LEU A 21 53.61 9.83 -18.61
CA LEU A 21 52.47 8.93 -18.67
C LEU A 21 51.55 9.24 -19.85
N VAL A 22 51.44 10.51 -20.25
CA VAL A 22 50.53 11.00 -21.30
C VAL A 22 51.17 10.98 -22.69
N ASN A 23 52.45 11.32 -22.81
CA ASN A 23 53.10 11.47 -24.12
C ASN A 23 53.29 10.12 -24.83
N GLY A 24 52.86 10.02 -26.09
CA GLY A 24 53.11 8.83 -26.91
C GLY A 24 52.18 7.65 -26.64
N VAL A 25 51.00 7.87 -26.02
CA VAL A 25 49.94 6.84 -25.97
C VAL A 25 49.45 6.50 -27.38
N ASP A 26 49.26 7.51 -28.22
CA ASP A 26 48.86 7.31 -29.62
C ASP A 26 49.95 6.60 -30.43
N ALA A 27 51.22 6.92 -30.18
CA ALA A 27 52.34 6.26 -30.84
C ALA A 27 52.40 4.76 -30.53
N VAL A 28 52.08 4.36 -29.29
CA VAL A 28 51.99 2.94 -28.90
C VAL A 28 50.87 2.23 -29.67
N LEU A 29 49.73 2.90 -29.91
CA LEU A 29 48.64 2.34 -30.71
C LEU A 29 49.04 2.17 -32.18
N GLU A 30 49.74 3.15 -32.77
CA GLU A 30 50.23 3.06 -34.15
C GLU A 30 51.24 1.90 -34.30
N VAL A 31 52.18 1.77 -33.36
CA VAL A 31 53.12 0.62 -33.36
C VAL A 31 52.36 -0.71 -33.25
N ALA A 32 51.36 -0.81 -32.38
CA ALA A 32 50.56 -2.04 -32.24
C ALA A 32 49.74 -2.38 -33.49
N ARG A 33 49.32 -1.37 -34.27
CA ARG A 33 48.60 -1.57 -35.54
C ARG A 33 49.51 -2.09 -36.65
N GLU A 34 50.74 -1.60 -36.71
CA GLU A 34 51.70 -2.00 -37.75
C GLU A 34 52.47 -3.28 -37.41
N LEU A 35 52.56 -3.65 -36.13
CA LEU A 35 53.30 -4.82 -35.68
C LEU A 35 52.68 -6.13 -36.22
N LYS A 36 53.38 -6.76 -37.16
CA LYS A 36 53.03 -8.09 -37.68
C LYS A 36 53.81 -9.18 -36.94
N ILE A 37 53.08 -10.14 -36.38
CA ILE A 37 53.65 -11.29 -35.66
C ILE A 37 53.69 -12.50 -36.60
N ASP A 38 54.78 -12.64 -37.35
CA ASP A 38 54.96 -13.74 -38.31
C ASP A 38 56.19 -14.63 -38.03
N SER A 39 56.82 -14.46 -36.87
CA SER A 39 57.93 -15.30 -36.41
C SER A 39 57.94 -15.43 -34.88
N PRO A 40 58.61 -16.47 -34.32
CA PRO A 40 58.80 -16.63 -32.89
C PRO A 40 59.49 -15.43 -32.22
N GLU A 41 60.44 -14.80 -32.90
CA GLU A 41 61.13 -13.61 -32.40
C GLU A 41 60.17 -12.42 -32.31
N MET A 42 59.31 -12.23 -33.31
CA MET A 42 58.27 -11.19 -33.29
C MET A 42 57.19 -11.45 -32.24
N TYR A 43 56.93 -12.71 -31.90
CA TYR A 43 56.04 -13.06 -30.79
C TYR A 43 56.63 -12.61 -29.43
N GLU A 44 57.92 -12.84 -29.19
CA GLU A 44 58.59 -12.40 -27.95
C GLU A 44 58.65 -10.87 -27.84
N VAL A 45 58.88 -10.17 -28.97
CA VAL A 45 58.81 -8.70 -29.02
C VAL A 45 57.39 -8.23 -28.69
N ALA A 46 56.36 -8.78 -29.32
CA ALA A 46 54.96 -8.44 -29.04
C ALA A 46 54.56 -8.73 -27.58
N ALA A 47 55.08 -9.82 -26.99
CA ALA A 47 54.87 -10.15 -25.59
C ALA A 47 55.56 -9.16 -24.63
N GLY A 48 56.72 -8.62 -25.01
CA GLY A 48 57.41 -7.54 -24.29
C GLY A 48 56.63 -6.22 -24.35
N GLU A 49 56.24 -5.80 -25.55
CA GLU A 49 55.43 -4.60 -25.78
C GLU A 49 54.09 -4.66 -25.04
N LEU A 50 53.39 -5.80 -25.11
CA LEU A 50 52.14 -6.00 -24.37
C LEU A 50 52.32 -5.85 -22.85
N ARG A 51 53.43 -6.37 -22.30
CA ARG A 51 53.73 -6.22 -20.86
C ARG A 51 53.94 -4.76 -20.49
N GLU A 52 54.67 -3.98 -21.30
CA GLU A 52 54.89 -2.55 -21.04
C GLU A 52 53.59 -1.74 -21.18
N ILE A 53 52.73 -2.06 -22.17
CA ILE A 53 51.40 -1.46 -22.32
C ILE A 53 50.57 -1.68 -21.06
N VAL A 54 50.53 -2.91 -20.55
CA VAL A 54 49.78 -3.25 -19.33
C VAL A 54 50.35 -2.52 -18.12
N ALA A 55 51.68 -2.44 -17.97
CA ALA A 55 52.33 -1.70 -16.89
C ALA A 55 52.03 -0.20 -16.95
N ARG A 56 52.07 0.40 -18.15
CA ARG A 56 51.74 1.82 -18.37
C ARG A 56 50.27 2.11 -18.07
N LYS A 57 49.37 1.22 -18.49
CA LYS A 57 47.93 1.30 -18.16
C LYS A 57 47.70 1.25 -16.65
N LYS A 58 48.44 0.41 -15.91
CA LYS A 58 48.39 0.36 -14.44
C LYS A 58 48.84 1.70 -13.81
N ARG A 59 49.96 2.27 -14.25
CA ARG A 59 50.44 3.58 -13.77
C ARG A 59 49.43 4.71 -13.99
N LEU A 60 48.74 4.72 -15.13
CA LEU A 60 47.67 5.67 -15.43
C LEU A 60 46.46 5.50 -14.50
N GLU A 61 46.03 4.26 -14.22
CA GLU A 61 44.95 3.98 -13.27
C GLU A 61 45.33 4.30 -11.82
N ASP A 62 46.58 4.07 -11.42
CA ASP A 62 47.09 4.43 -10.10
C ASP A 62 47.09 5.95 -9.91
N ALA A 63 47.58 6.70 -10.90
CA ALA A 63 47.54 8.18 -10.91
C ALA A 63 46.10 8.69 -10.83
N ARG A 64 45.19 8.14 -11.65
CA ARG A 64 43.76 8.45 -11.62
C ARG A 64 43.15 8.19 -10.23
N THR A 65 43.46 7.03 -9.64
CA THR A 65 42.96 6.64 -8.32
C THR A 65 43.47 7.58 -7.23
N SER A 66 44.76 7.92 -7.25
CA SER A 66 45.37 8.87 -6.31
C SER A 66 44.73 10.26 -6.40
N MET A 67 44.49 10.77 -7.62
CA MET A 67 43.80 12.05 -7.83
C MET A 67 42.36 12.03 -7.36
N LYS A 68 41.65 10.91 -7.60
CA LYS A 68 40.23 10.76 -7.23
C LYS A 68 40.01 10.55 -5.74
N LYS A 69 40.98 9.93 -5.04
CA LYS A 69 40.89 9.57 -3.62
C LYS A 69 40.48 10.73 -2.71
N PRO A 70 41.15 11.90 -2.69
CA PRO A 70 40.76 12.99 -1.79
C PRO A 70 39.35 13.53 -2.07
N VAL A 71 38.91 13.53 -3.34
CA VAL A 71 37.54 13.94 -3.70
C VAL A 71 36.51 12.94 -3.17
N LEU A 72 36.77 11.64 -3.31
CA LEU A 72 35.90 10.59 -2.77
C LEU A 72 35.86 10.61 -1.25
N ASP A 73 37.00 10.81 -0.60
CA ASP A 73 37.09 10.87 0.86
C ASP A 73 36.35 12.11 1.39
N ALA A 74 36.47 13.25 0.72
CA ALA A 74 35.67 14.44 1.04
C ALA A 74 34.16 14.19 0.89
N GLY A 75 33.73 13.58 -0.23
CA GLY A 75 32.33 13.20 -0.44
C GLY A 75 31.81 12.27 0.66
N ARG A 76 32.55 11.22 1.00
CA ARG A 76 32.20 10.29 2.09
C ARG A 76 32.09 10.99 3.44
N ASN A 77 32.97 11.95 3.73
CA ASN A 77 32.92 12.70 4.99
C ASN A 77 31.69 13.61 5.07
N ILE A 78 31.32 14.24 3.95
CA ILE A 78 30.08 15.03 3.86
C ILE A 78 28.87 14.12 4.09
N ASP A 79 28.79 13.00 3.38
CA ASP A 79 27.72 12.03 3.55
C ASP A 79 27.64 11.51 4.99
N ALA A 80 28.79 11.17 5.60
CA ALA A 80 28.85 10.69 6.97
C ALA A 80 28.41 11.75 8.00
N PHE A 81 28.67 13.04 7.73
CA PHE A 81 28.22 14.13 8.59
C PHE A 81 26.70 14.34 8.50
N PHE A 82 26.14 14.37 7.29
CA PHE A 82 24.72 14.65 7.09
C PHE A 82 23.82 13.44 7.33
N LYS A 83 24.30 12.21 7.09
CA LYS A 83 23.53 10.98 7.27
C LYS A 83 22.82 10.88 8.63
N PRO A 84 23.50 11.00 9.79
CA PRO A 84 22.82 10.92 11.09
C PRO A 84 21.79 12.04 11.30
N LEU A 85 22.02 13.23 10.75
CA LEU A 85 21.08 14.36 10.87
C LEU A 85 19.81 14.09 10.07
N ILE A 86 19.96 13.64 8.82
CA ILE A 86 18.85 13.25 7.95
C ILE A 86 18.11 12.05 8.54
N ASP A 87 18.83 11.03 9.02
CA ASP A 87 18.23 9.84 9.64
C ASP A 87 17.44 10.22 10.91
N THR A 88 17.90 11.20 11.69
CA THR A 88 17.17 11.72 12.87
C THR A 88 15.89 12.43 12.46
N LEU A 89 15.95 13.29 11.44
CA LEU A 89 14.76 13.98 10.93
C LEU A 89 13.76 12.99 10.31
N ALA A 90 14.24 11.97 9.61
CA ALA A 90 13.41 10.90 9.06
C ALA A 90 12.70 10.10 10.16
N GLN A 91 13.37 9.85 11.30
CA GLN A 91 12.73 9.23 12.47
C GLN A 91 11.65 10.13 13.08
N ALA A 92 11.92 11.43 13.23
CA ALA A 92 10.93 12.39 13.71
C ALA A 92 9.71 12.46 12.79
N GLU A 93 9.93 12.52 11.47
CA GLU A 93 8.88 12.49 10.45
C GLU A 93 8.02 11.23 10.57
N LEU A 94 8.65 10.06 10.77
CA LEU A 94 7.93 8.80 10.97
C LEU A 94 7.07 8.81 12.24
N ILE A 95 7.56 9.37 13.34
CA ILE A 95 6.80 9.51 14.59
C ILE A 95 5.56 10.37 14.37
N TYR A 96 5.73 11.55 13.75
CA TYR A 96 4.60 12.44 13.46
C TYR A 96 3.58 11.79 12.53
N LYS A 97 4.03 11.16 11.42
CA LYS A 97 3.14 10.46 10.49
C LYS A 97 2.33 9.36 11.18
N ARG A 98 2.97 8.55 12.03
CA ARG A 98 2.28 7.50 12.80
C ARG A 98 1.28 8.09 13.78
N GLY A 99 1.63 9.15 14.50
CA GLY A 99 0.74 9.82 15.43
C GLY A 99 -0.48 10.41 14.74
N MET A 100 -0.29 11.06 13.59
CA MET A 100 -1.37 11.62 12.79
C MET A 100 -2.33 10.55 12.28
N LEU A 101 -1.80 9.44 11.72
CA LEU A 101 -2.64 8.31 11.27
C LEU A 101 -3.40 7.65 12.42
N ALA A 102 -2.75 7.47 13.57
CA ALA A 102 -3.39 6.91 14.76
C ALA A 102 -4.52 7.80 15.27
N TYR A 103 -4.34 9.12 15.24
CA TYR A 103 -5.38 10.07 15.59
C TYR A 103 -6.56 10.03 14.61
N GLU A 104 -6.30 10.02 13.29
CA GLU A 104 -7.35 9.92 12.27
C GLU A 104 -8.17 8.63 12.41
N GLU A 105 -7.50 7.50 12.64
CA GLU A 105 -8.15 6.21 12.90
C GLU A 105 -8.99 6.24 14.20
N ALA A 106 -8.46 6.81 15.28
CA ALA A 106 -9.16 6.93 16.55
C ALA A 106 -10.39 7.84 16.44
N GLU A 107 -10.27 8.97 15.74
CA GLU A 107 -11.39 9.87 15.46
C GLU A 107 -12.45 9.20 14.60
N ARG A 108 -12.05 8.43 13.57
CA ARG A 108 -12.99 7.64 12.77
C ARG A 108 -13.76 6.65 13.64
N ARG A 109 -13.05 5.86 14.46
CA ARG A 109 -13.67 4.89 15.38
C ARG A 109 -14.60 5.56 16.39
N ARG A 110 -14.18 6.68 17.00
CA ARG A 110 -15.02 7.43 17.93
C ARG A 110 -16.32 7.88 17.28
N ARG A 111 -16.25 8.40 16.05
CA ARG A 111 -17.45 8.84 15.31
C ARG A 111 -18.36 7.68 14.94
N GLU A 112 -17.79 6.57 14.45
CA GLU A 112 -18.56 5.36 14.14
C GLU A 112 -19.26 4.82 15.40
N GLU A 113 -18.59 4.84 16.56
CA GLU A 113 -19.16 4.44 17.84
C GLU A 113 -20.25 5.40 18.33
N GLU A 114 -20.02 6.71 18.26
CA GLU A 114 -21.01 7.74 18.62
C GLU A 114 -22.24 7.66 17.72
N GLU A 115 -22.05 7.48 16.41
CA GLU A 115 -23.12 7.31 15.44
C GLU A 115 -23.89 6.01 15.72
N ARG A 116 -23.20 4.91 16.00
CA ARG A 116 -23.84 3.64 16.38
C ARG A 116 -24.65 3.80 17.66
N ARG A 117 -24.10 4.42 18.71
CA ARG A 117 -24.81 4.66 19.97
C ARG A 117 -26.02 5.56 19.77
N ALA A 118 -25.90 6.60 18.94
CA ALA A 118 -27.02 7.49 18.62
C ALA A 118 -28.13 6.75 17.85
N ARG A 119 -27.77 5.87 16.91
CA ARG A 119 -28.72 5.00 16.19
C ARG A 119 -29.39 4.00 17.12
N GLU A 120 -28.61 3.29 17.95
CA GLU A 120 -29.13 2.33 18.94
C GLU A 120 -30.07 3.02 19.94
N ALA A 121 -29.73 4.22 20.42
CA ALA A 121 -30.59 5.00 21.33
C ALA A 121 -31.88 5.49 20.64
N ALA A 122 -31.80 5.95 19.39
CA ALA A 122 -32.96 6.37 18.62
C ALA A 122 -33.89 5.19 18.31
N GLU A 123 -33.34 4.02 17.96
CA GLU A 123 -34.11 2.79 17.76
C GLU A 123 -34.75 2.28 19.05
N ALA A 124 -34.03 2.32 20.17
CA ALA A 124 -34.56 1.95 21.47
C ALA A 124 -35.72 2.86 21.87
N GLU A 125 -35.61 4.18 21.65
CA GLU A 125 -36.68 5.12 21.95
C GLU A 125 -37.91 4.90 21.04
N ARG A 126 -37.70 4.67 19.75
CA ARG A 126 -38.80 4.32 18.82
C ARG A 126 -39.51 3.04 19.27
N ARG A 127 -38.77 2.00 19.65
CA ARG A 127 -39.35 0.75 20.17
C ARG A 127 -40.15 0.98 21.45
N ARG A 128 -39.66 1.82 22.37
CA ARG A 128 -40.39 2.14 23.61
C ARG A 128 -41.70 2.85 23.33
N ILE A 129 -41.70 3.83 22.41
CA ILE A 129 -42.91 4.55 22.00
C ILE A 129 -43.92 3.58 21.36
N GLU A 130 -43.46 2.71 20.45
CA GLU A 130 -44.30 1.71 19.79
C GLU A 130 -44.88 0.68 20.78
N GLU A 131 -44.06 0.16 21.70
CA GLU A 131 -44.49 -0.80 22.73
C GLU A 131 -45.51 -0.19 23.71
N GLU A 132 -45.27 1.05 24.15
CA GLU A 132 -46.21 1.76 25.04
C GLU A 132 -47.53 2.06 24.34
N ALA A 133 -47.48 2.44 23.06
CA ALA A 133 -48.67 2.67 22.25
C ALA A 133 -49.48 1.39 22.03
N LEU A 134 -48.80 0.27 21.75
CA LEU A 134 -49.45 -1.04 21.61
C LEU A 134 -50.13 -1.45 22.93
N ARG A 135 -49.46 -1.25 24.07
CA ARG A 135 -50.05 -1.56 25.38
C ARG A 135 -51.29 -0.71 25.65
N ARG A 136 -51.21 0.61 25.41
CA ARG A 136 -52.35 1.53 25.59
C ARG A 136 -53.52 1.18 24.65
N ALA A 137 -53.24 0.84 23.40
CA ALA A 137 -54.26 0.41 22.44
C ALA A 137 -54.99 -0.86 22.92
N GLN A 138 -54.24 -1.87 23.40
CA GLN A 138 -54.82 -3.09 23.97
C GLN A 138 -55.64 -2.82 25.24
N GLU A 139 -55.18 -1.91 26.12
CA GLU A 139 -55.91 -1.51 27.32
C GLU A 139 -57.25 -0.82 26.96
N ILE A 140 -57.25 0.06 25.95
CA ILE A 140 -58.47 0.74 25.45
C ILE A 140 -59.45 -0.28 24.87
N GLU A 141 -58.98 -1.18 24.00
CA GLU A 141 -59.81 -2.25 23.43
C GLU A 141 -60.42 -3.14 24.51
N ALA A 142 -59.63 -3.55 25.51
CA ALA A 142 -60.09 -4.40 26.59
C ALA A 142 -61.12 -3.70 27.50
N GLN A 143 -60.88 -2.43 27.86
CA GLN A 143 -61.81 -1.66 28.70
C GLN A 143 -63.15 -1.43 28.00
N LYS A 144 -63.11 -0.93 26.76
CA LYS A 144 -64.32 -0.65 25.98
C LYS A 144 -65.12 -1.92 25.71
N LYS A 145 -64.45 -3.04 25.41
CA LYS A 145 -65.12 -4.32 25.24
C LYS A 145 -65.77 -4.81 26.53
N ALA A 146 -65.08 -4.72 27.67
CA ALA A 146 -65.64 -5.13 28.96
C ALA A 146 -66.85 -4.27 29.37
N GLU A 147 -66.78 -2.95 29.16
CA GLU A 147 -67.92 -2.04 29.37
C GLU A 147 -69.09 -2.37 28.44
N ALA A 148 -68.83 -2.64 27.16
CA ALA A 148 -69.87 -2.99 26.20
C ALA A 148 -70.52 -4.35 26.49
N GLU A 149 -69.72 -5.34 26.92
CA GLU A 149 -70.22 -6.65 27.34
C GLU A 149 -71.13 -6.56 28.57
N ALA A 150 -70.78 -5.71 29.54
CA ALA A 150 -71.61 -5.47 30.72
C ALA A 150 -72.97 -4.83 30.34
N ILE A 151 -72.95 -3.78 29.50
CA ILE A 151 -74.16 -3.12 29.02
C ILE A 151 -75.00 -4.06 28.14
N ALA A 152 -74.36 -4.86 27.28
CA ALA A 152 -75.04 -5.84 26.43
C ALA A 152 -75.70 -6.95 27.26
N GLN A 153 -75.10 -7.35 28.38
CA GLN A 153 -75.71 -8.33 29.27
C GLN A 153 -76.96 -7.76 29.96
N GLU A 154 -76.93 -6.50 30.43
CA GLU A 154 -78.11 -5.83 30.97
C GLU A 154 -79.25 -5.71 29.93
N LEU A 155 -78.92 -5.41 28.67
CA LEU A 155 -79.90 -5.34 27.58
C LEU A 155 -80.51 -6.70 27.22
N ARG A 156 -79.71 -7.77 27.24
CA ARG A 156 -80.21 -9.16 27.06
C ARG A 156 -81.14 -9.58 28.21
N GLU A 157 -80.80 -9.22 29.44
CA GLU A 157 -81.64 -9.48 30.62
C GLU A 157 -82.97 -8.70 30.55
N ALA A 158 -82.98 -7.53 29.93
CA ALA A 158 -84.19 -6.75 29.63
C ALA A 158 -84.97 -7.21 28.38
N GLY A 159 -84.48 -8.21 27.64
CA GLY A 159 -85.13 -8.79 26.47
C GLY A 159 -84.89 -8.04 25.14
N ASP A 160 -83.92 -7.13 25.09
CA ASP A 160 -83.51 -6.40 23.88
C ASP A 160 -82.20 -6.96 23.30
N ASP A 161 -82.33 -8.12 22.62
CA ASP A 161 -81.19 -8.81 21.99
C ASP A 161 -80.59 -8.04 20.80
N GLU A 162 -81.38 -7.19 20.14
CA GLU A 162 -80.93 -6.41 18.99
C GLU A 162 -80.14 -5.18 19.46
N GLY A 163 -80.62 -4.48 20.50
CA GLY A 163 -79.89 -3.40 21.17
C GLY A 163 -78.56 -3.89 21.77
N ALA A 164 -78.54 -5.10 22.35
CA ALA A 164 -77.32 -5.69 22.88
C ALA A 164 -76.23 -5.94 21.81
N LYS A 165 -76.61 -6.30 20.57
CA LYS A 165 -75.65 -6.47 19.46
C LYS A 165 -75.13 -5.13 18.96
N ILE A 166 -76.03 -4.15 18.79
CA ILE A 166 -75.67 -2.82 18.30
C ILE A 166 -74.67 -2.14 19.24
N ILE A 167 -74.84 -2.27 20.56
CA ILE A 167 -73.90 -1.70 21.53
C ILE A 167 -72.52 -2.36 21.49
N VAL A 168 -72.44 -3.69 21.34
CA VAL A 168 -71.15 -4.38 21.19
C VAL A 168 -70.46 -3.94 19.89
N GLU A 169 -71.19 -3.90 18.77
CA GLU A 169 -70.62 -3.50 17.48
C GLU A 169 -70.18 -2.03 17.47
N GLN A 170 -70.96 -1.13 18.06
CA GLN A 170 -70.59 0.29 18.20
C GLN A 170 -69.37 0.48 19.10
N ALA A 171 -69.31 -0.21 20.25
CA ALA A 171 -68.17 -0.12 21.15
C ALA A 171 -66.90 -0.75 20.56
N GLU A 172 -67.01 -1.84 19.80
CA GLU A 172 -65.89 -2.43 19.07
C GLU A 172 -65.36 -1.47 17.98
N ALA A 173 -66.25 -0.80 17.24
CA ALA A 173 -65.87 0.19 16.24
C ALA A 173 -65.23 1.45 16.86
N GLU A 174 -65.76 1.95 17.97
CA GLU A 174 -65.19 3.08 18.71
C GLU A 174 -63.83 2.72 19.34
N ALA A 175 -63.72 1.53 19.95
CA ALA A 175 -62.48 1.04 20.51
C ALA A 175 -61.39 0.89 19.44
N ALA A 176 -61.73 0.33 18.28
CA ALA A 176 -60.80 0.21 17.16
C ALA A 176 -60.35 1.57 16.61
N ALA A 177 -61.26 2.55 16.51
CA ALA A 177 -60.92 3.90 16.07
C ALA A 177 -60.01 4.65 17.08
N GLU A 178 -60.27 4.49 18.38
CA GLU A 178 -59.48 5.13 19.44
C GLU A 178 -58.10 4.46 19.58
N ALA A 179 -58.03 3.13 19.47
CA ALA A 179 -56.78 2.37 19.39
C ALA A 179 -55.94 2.77 18.16
N ASP A 180 -56.55 2.90 16.98
CA ASP A 180 -55.84 3.33 15.76
C ASP A 180 -55.33 4.77 15.90
N HIS A 181 -56.10 5.67 16.52
CA HIS A 181 -55.65 7.03 16.80
C HIS A 181 -54.43 7.06 17.75
N VAL A 182 -54.40 6.20 18.77
CA VAL A 182 -53.23 6.06 19.66
C VAL A 182 -52.01 5.52 18.91
N LEU A 183 -52.19 4.52 18.04
CA LEU A 183 -51.09 3.98 17.23
C LEU A 183 -50.58 5.00 16.19
N GLN A 184 -51.47 5.75 15.54
CA GLN A 184 -51.10 6.80 14.58
C GLN A 184 -50.37 7.97 15.25
N SER A 185 -50.83 8.42 16.42
CA SER A 185 -50.17 9.48 17.17
C SER A 185 -48.79 9.06 17.68
N ALA A 186 -48.64 7.82 18.15
CA ALA A 186 -47.35 7.26 18.53
C ALA A 186 -46.41 7.06 17.32
N ALA A 187 -46.94 6.64 16.17
CA ALA A 187 -46.16 6.56 14.93
C ALA A 187 -45.64 7.93 14.47
N ALA A 188 -46.46 8.98 14.63
CA ALA A 188 -46.03 10.36 14.39
C ALA A 188 -44.95 10.80 15.40
N GLU A 189 -45.12 10.49 16.68
CA GLU A 189 -44.12 10.76 17.73
C GLU A 189 -42.79 10.04 17.46
N ALA A 190 -42.84 8.75 17.10
CA ALA A 190 -41.66 7.98 16.70
C ALA A 190 -40.96 8.57 15.46
N GLN A 191 -41.70 9.14 14.51
CA GLN A 191 -41.12 9.86 13.37
C GLN A 191 -40.42 11.17 13.74
N THR A 192 -40.81 11.83 14.83
CA THR A 192 -40.15 13.06 15.30
C THR A 192 -38.78 12.84 15.96
N VAL A 193 -38.43 11.58 16.28
CA VAL A 193 -37.08 11.22 16.74
C VAL A 193 -36.07 11.55 15.64
N ALA A 194 -35.32 12.63 15.85
CA ALA A 194 -34.49 13.27 14.85
C ALA A 194 -33.51 12.30 14.16
N PRO A 195 -33.34 12.39 12.83
CA PRO A 195 -32.39 11.55 12.11
C PRO A 195 -30.96 11.87 12.57
N VAL A 196 -30.15 10.83 12.79
CA VAL A 196 -28.73 10.98 13.17
C VAL A 196 -27.99 11.65 12.00
N VAL A 197 -27.56 12.90 12.22
CA VAL A 197 -26.79 13.66 11.22
C VAL A 197 -25.37 13.09 11.15
N PRO A 198 -24.85 12.72 9.96
CA PRO A 198 -23.48 12.25 9.84
C PRO A 198 -22.51 13.38 10.21
N PHE A 199 -21.51 13.04 11.01
CA PHE A 199 -20.55 14.02 11.54
C PHE A 199 -19.73 14.65 10.40
N ALA A 200 -19.56 15.97 10.45
CA ALA A 200 -18.75 16.69 9.46
C ALA A 200 -17.26 16.26 9.54
N PRO A 201 -16.56 16.11 8.40
CA PRO A 201 -15.14 15.78 8.41
C PRO A 201 -14.31 16.94 8.99
N PRO A 202 -13.22 16.65 9.73
CA PRO A 202 -12.43 17.67 10.39
C PRO A 202 -11.66 18.50 9.35
N PRO A 203 -11.32 19.76 9.68
CA PRO A 203 -10.49 20.58 8.83
C PRO A 203 -9.11 19.92 8.66
N ARG A 204 -8.71 19.72 7.40
CA ARG A 204 -7.36 19.21 7.07
C ARG A 204 -6.34 20.31 7.29
N ALA A 205 -5.20 19.98 7.91
CA ALA A 205 -4.10 20.92 8.05
C ALA A 205 -3.57 21.36 6.67
N ALA A 206 -3.38 22.67 6.49
CA ALA A 206 -2.90 23.22 5.23
C ALA A 206 -1.51 22.67 4.88
N GLY A 207 -1.34 22.21 3.64
CA GLY A 207 -0.08 21.67 3.13
C GLY A 207 0.20 20.19 3.44
N ILE A 208 -0.68 19.50 4.17
CA ILE A 208 -0.53 18.07 4.46
C ILE A 208 -1.58 17.27 3.67
N SER A 209 -1.13 16.51 2.67
CA SER A 209 -1.98 15.60 1.90
C SER A 209 -1.69 14.14 2.25
N GLY A 210 -2.71 13.40 2.67
CA GLY A 210 -2.65 11.93 2.73
C GLY A 210 -2.73 11.33 1.33
N ARG A 211 -2.04 10.20 1.11
CA ARG A 211 -2.14 9.38 -0.11
C ARG A 211 -2.44 7.94 0.29
N GLU A 212 -3.45 7.36 -0.33
CA GLU A 212 -3.72 5.92 -0.24
C GLU A 212 -2.78 5.16 -1.16
N ASN A 213 -1.97 4.28 -0.59
CA ASN A 213 -1.05 3.41 -1.32
C ASN A 213 -1.46 1.95 -1.12
N TRP A 214 -2.07 1.36 -2.14
CA TRP A 214 -2.47 -0.04 -2.15
C TRP A 214 -1.24 -0.93 -2.44
N LYS A 215 -0.97 -1.88 -1.55
CA LYS A 215 0.06 -2.92 -1.72
C LYS A 215 -0.62 -4.28 -1.75
N ALA A 216 -0.08 -5.19 -2.56
CA ALA A 216 -0.54 -6.57 -2.63
C ALA A 216 0.69 -7.50 -2.63
N GLU A 217 0.54 -8.66 -2.00
CA GLU A 217 1.52 -9.75 -2.05
C GLU A 217 0.87 -10.99 -2.65
N ILE A 218 1.68 -11.85 -3.29
CA ILE A 218 1.22 -13.13 -3.82
C ILE A 218 1.34 -14.15 -2.69
N THR A 219 0.20 -14.57 -2.15
CA THR A 219 0.14 -15.56 -1.05
C THR A 219 0.23 -17.00 -1.55
N ASP A 220 -0.32 -17.28 -2.73
CA ASP A 220 -0.25 -18.59 -3.39
C ASP A 220 0.14 -18.42 -4.87
N ALA A 221 1.38 -18.78 -5.17
CA ALA A 221 1.93 -18.70 -6.51
C ALA A 221 1.33 -19.76 -7.45
N GLU A 222 1.00 -20.95 -6.94
CA GLU A 222 0.45 -22.03 -7.75
C GLU A 222 -0.99 -21.72 -8.19
N ALA A 223 -1.81 -21.21 -7.27
CA ALA A 223 -3.16 -20.77 -7.60
C ALA A 223 -3.15 -19.61 -8.61
N LEU A 224 -2.21 -18.67 -8.48
CA LEU A 224 -2.05 -17.57 -9.42
C LEU A 224 -1.67 -18.06 -10.83
N ILE A 225 -0.76 -19.02 -10.92
CA ILE A 225 -0.34 -19.62 -12.20
C ILE A 225 -1.50 -20.41 -12.83
N LYS A 226 -2.26 -21.17 -12.03
CA LYS A 226 -3.46 -21.89 -12.51
C LYS A 226 -4.51 -20.91 -13.05
N ALA A 227 -4.83 -19.86 -12.29
CA ALA A 227 -5.75 -18.82 -12.74
C ALA A 227 -5.27 -18.12 -14.03
N ALA A 228 -3.96 -17.90 -14.17
CA ALA A 228 -3.37 -17.37 -15.41
C ALA A 228 -3.52 -18.34 -16.59
N ALA A 229 -3.38 -19.64 -16.36
CA ALA A 229 -3.56 -20.69 -17.37
C ALA A 229 -5.04 -20.87 -17.76
N GLU A 230 -5.96 -20.70 -16.81
CA GLU A 230 -7.42 -20.78 -17.01
C GLU A 230 -8.00 -19.53 -17.70
N GLY A 231 -7.19 -18.49 -17.93
CA GLY A 231 -7.57 -17.33 -18.74
C GLY A 231 -7.84 -16.04 -17.96
N HIS A 232 -7.55 -15.98 -16.66
CA HIS A 232 -7.68 -14.75 -15.88
C HIS A 232 -6.65 -13.70 -16.34
N ALA A 233 -7.13 -12.66 -17.04
CA ALA A 233 -6.28 -11.68 -17.75
C ALA A 233 -5.24 -11.00 -16.84
N LEU A 234 -5.63 -10.59 -15.64
CA LEU A 234 -4.73 -9.94 -14.68
C LEU A 234 -3.69 -10.92 -14.12
N ALA A 235 -4.06 -12.19 -13.91
CA ALA A 235 -3.14 -13.20 -13.37
C ALA A 235 -2.05 -13.50 -14.41
N LYS A 236 -2.45 -13.61 -15.68
CA LYS A 236 -1.53 -13.79 -16.81
C LYS A 236 -0.54 -12.63 -16.93
N ALA A 237 -1.01 -11.38 -16.84
CA ALA A 237 -0.13 -10.21 -16.90
C ALA A 237 0.89 -10.18 -15.74
N ILE A 238 0.46 -10.51 -14.52
CA ILE A 238 1.33 -10.57 -13.34
C ILE A 238 2.41 -11.65 -13.51
N VAL A 239 2.02 -12.87 -13.91
CA VAL A 239 2.95 -14.01 -14.07
C VAL A 239 3.97 -13.74 -15.17
N VAL A 240 3.56 -13.24 -16.33
CA VAL A 240 4.47 -12.97 -17.45
C VAL A 240 5.53 -11.93 -17.07
N ARG A 241 5.12 -10.85 -16.41
CA ARG A 241 6.06 -9.80 -15.98
C ARG A 241 7.06 -10.30 -14.94
N ALA A 242 6.61 -11.11 -13.97
CA ALA A 242 7.48 -11.72 -12.97
C ALA A 242 8.54 -12.64 -13.61
N ILE A 243 8.15 -13.43 -14.62
CA ILE A 243 9.08 -14.30 -15.39
C ILE A 243 10.11 -13.47 -16.15
N GLN A 244 9.73 -12.34 -16.74
CA GLN A 244 10.66 -11.48 -17.50
C GLN A 244 11.69 -10.78 -16.59
N GLU A 245 11.28 -10.32 -15.40
CA GLU A 245 12.15 -9.57 -14.48
C GLU A 245 13.13 -10.47 -13.71
N ALA A 246 12.68 -11.65 -13.26
CA ALA A 246 13.48 -12.57 -12.43
C ALA A 246 13.87 -13.87 -13.16
N GLY A 247 12.97 -14.44 -13.95
CA GLY A 247 13.16 -15.74 -14.61
C GLY A 247 14.29 -15.76 -15.65
N ASN A 248 14.46 -14.68 -16.41
CA ASN A 248 15.54 -14.58 -17.40
C ASN A 248 16.95 -14.71 -16.78
N LYS A 249 17.15 -14.18 -15.57
CA LYS A 249 18.43 -14.30 -14.85
C LYS A 249 18.72 -15.75 -14.45
N VAL A 250 17.70 -16.44 -13.94
CA VAL A 250 17.80 -17.86 -13.55
C VAL A 250 18.08 -18.71 -14.79
N ALA A 251 17.36 -18.47 -15.90
CA ALA A 251 17.59 -19.16 -17.16
C ALA A 251 19.02 -18.95 -17.69
N SER A 252 19.54 -17.72 -17.68
CA SER A 252 20.93 -17.44 -18.06
C SER A 252 21.96 -18.10 -17.13
N GLN A 253 21.66 -18.28 -15.85
CA GLN A 253 22.54 -18.99 -14.93
C GLN A 253 22.57 -20.49 -15.21
N GLN A 254 21.40 -21.10 -15.46
CA GLN A 254 21.30 -22.51 -15.87
C GLN A 254 21.96 -22.76 -17.24
N ALA A 255 21.90 -21.79 -18.16
CA ALA A 255 22.55 -21.86 -19.46
C ALA A 255 24.09 -21.98 -19.37
N LYS A 256 24.72 -21.50 -18.29
CA LYS A 256 26.17 -21.65 -18.09
C LYS A 256 26.58 -23.11 -17.85
N SER A 257 25.69 -23.88 -17.23
CA SER A 257 25.93 -25.30 -16.91
C SER A 257 25.40 -26.21 -18.01
N LEU A 258 24.14 -26.05 -18.40
CA LEU A 258 23.42 -26.95 -19.32
C LEU A 258 23.60 -26.56 -20.80
N LYS A 259 24.05 -25.33 -21.09
CA LYS A 259 24.34 -24.83 -22.44
C LYS A 259 23.18 -25.13 -23.41
N GLY A 260 23.47 -25.81 -24.52
CA GLY A 260 22.49 -26.13 -25.56
C GLY A 260 21.37 -27.08 -25.12
N GLU A 261 21.56 -27.85 -24.05
CA GLU A 261 20.53 -28.78 -23.53
C GLU A 261 19.34 -28.04 -22.91
N LEU A 262 19.55 -26.80 -22.46
CA LEU A 262 18.48 -25.96 -21.89
C LEU A 262 17.41 -25.57 -22.93
N ASN A 263 17.72 -25.69 -24.23
CA ASN A 263 16.78 -25.44 -25.32
C ASN A 263 15.66 -26.50 -25.41
N THR A 264 15.77 -27.60 -24.68
CA THR A 264 14.71 -28.63 -24.60
C THR A 264 13.53 -28.22 -23.73
N VAL A 265 13.68 -27.19 -22.88
CA VAL A 265 12.60 -26.64 -22.05
C VAL A 265 11.74 -25.70 -22.92
N PRO A 266 10.44 -25.99 -23.10
CA PRO A 266 9.55 -25.14 -23.89
C PRO A 266 9.57 -23.68 -23.42
N GLY A 267 9.86 -22.75 -24.34
CA GLY A 267 9.89 -21.30 -24.07
C GLY A 267 11.25 -20.72 -23.68
N ILE A 268 12.34 -21.50 -23.64
CA ILE A 268 13.70 -21.04 -23.29
C ILE A 268 14.69 -21.20 -24.47
N ARG A 269 15.62 -20.26 -24.63
CA ARG A 269 16.70 -20.29 -25.64
C ARG A 269 18.06 -19.85 -25.07
N ALA A 270 19.11 -20.66 -25.24
CA ALA A 270 20.49 -20.42 -24.81
C ALA A 270 21.47 -20.29 -26.01
N TRP A 271 22.51 -19.44 -25.88
CA TRP A 271 23.55 -19.19 -26.91
C TRP A 271 24.95 -18.91 -26.30
N ASP A 272 26.03 -19.05 -27.09
CA ASP A 272 27.45 -18.85 -26.70
C ASP A 272 28.00 -17.52 -27.25
N ASP A 273 28.73 -16.75 -26.42
CA ASP A 273 29.35 -15.44 -26.76
C ASP A 273 30.79 -15.37 -26.19
N ARG A 274 31.81 -15.59 -27.04
CA ARG A 274 33.20 -15.83 -26.61
C ARG A 274 34.05 -14.56 -26.55
N THR A 275 34.88 -14.41 -25.50
CA THR A 275 35.80 -13.26 -25.29
C THR A 275 37.19 -13.70 -24.77
N ILE A 276 38.27 -12.96 -25.08
CA ILE A 276 39.66 -13.20 -24.59
C ILE A 276 40.01 -12.19 -23.49
N ALA A 277 40.62 -12.64 -22.37
CA ALA A 277 41.03 -11.78 -21.26
C ALA A 277 42.49 -12.03 -20.82
N VAL A 278 43.24 -10.95 -20.54
CA VAL A 278 44.60 -10.97 -19.95
C VAL A 278 44.51 -10.44 -18.52
N ARG A 279 45.05 -11.16 -17.53
CA ARG A 279 45.15 -10.67 -16.14
C ARG A 279 46.51 -9.99 -15.93
N GLY A 280 46.50 -8.72 -15.53
CA GLY A 280 47.72 -8.01 -15.14
C GLY A 280 48.35 -8.64 -13.90
N ALA A 281 49.67 -8.84 -13.92
CA ALA A 281 50.42 -9.32 -12.77
C ALA A 281 50.33 -8.30 -11.61
N LYS A 282 50.12 -8.83 -10.39
CA LYS A 282 50.00 -8.05 -9.15
C LYS A 282 51.25 -7.21 -8.89
#